data_AF-A0AAD8A1R5-F1
#
_entry.id   AF-A0AAD8A1R5-F1
#
_cell.length_a   1.000
_cell.length_b   1.000
_cell.length_c   1.000
_cell.angle_alpha   90.00
_cell.angle_beta   90.00
_cell.angle_gamma   90.00
#
_symmetry.space_group_name_H-M   'P 1'
#
loop_
_entity.id
_entity.type
_entity.pdbx_description
1 polymer ?
#
loop_
_entity_poly.entity_id
_entity_poly.type
_entity_poly.pdbx_seq_one_letter_code
_entity_poly.pdbx_strand_id
1 'polypeptide(L)' 'NDRLECQARGFRVTDTRGTVLFSADRKEVVVGAEVLRVTGNGGAVFDGTVQTPLVRADSGNEL' A
#
# COMPACT_ATOMS: atom_id res chain seq x y z
N ASN A 1 -16.31 13.31 -10.68
CA ASN A 1 -15.53 13.99 -9.62
C ASN A 1 -15.67 13.09 -8.41
N ASP A 2 -15.07 11.90 -8.50
CA ASP A 2 -15.49 10.75 -7.70
C ASP A 2 -14.42 10.54 -6.64
N ARG A 3 -14.59 11.24 -5.52
CA ARG A 3 -13.63 11.27 -4.41
C ARG A 3 -14.25 10.63 -3.19
N LEU A 4 -13.57 9.62 -2.65
CA LEU A 4 -13.86 9.03 -1.35
C LEU A 4 -12.85 9.54 -0.33
N GLU A 5 -13.31 10.27 0.68
CA GLU A 5 -12.51 10.73 1.82
C GLU A 5 -13.02 10.05 3.09
N CYS A 6 -12.10 9.56 3.92
CA CYS A 6 -12.41 8.80 5.13
C CYS A 6 -11.38 9.09 6.22
N GLN A 7 -11.85 9.37 7.43
CA GLN A 7 -11.03 9.43 8.63
C GLN A 7 -11.46 8.31 9.58
N ALA A 8 -10.64 7.27 9.71
CA ALA A 8 -10.93 6.11 10.54
C ALA A 8 -9.66 5.59 11.23
N ARG A 9 -9.82 4.79 12.28
CA ARG A 9 -8.70 4.10 12.93
C ARG A 9 -8.09 2.99 12.06
N GLY A 10 -8.86 2.47 11.12
CA GLY A 10 -8.43 1.51 10.11
C GLY A 10 -9.38 1.53 8.92
N PHE A 11 -8.87 1.17 7.76
CA PHE A 11 -9.60 1.10 6.49
C PHE A 11 -9.33 -0.26 5.84
N ARG A 12 -10.37 -0.93 5.31
CA ARG A 12 -10.25 -2.26 4.71
C ARG A 12 -11.17 -2.39 3.50
N VAL A 13 -10.62 -2.95 2.44
CA VAL A 13 -11.31 -3.34 1.21
C VAL A 13 -11.18 -4.86 1.07
N THR A 14 -12.29 -5.56 0.86
CA THR A 14 -12.33 -7.01 0.70
C THR A 14 -12.94 -7.41 -0.63
N ASP A 15 -12.59 -8.60 -1.14
CA ASP A 15 -13.32 -9.24 -2.23
C ASP A 15 -14.70 -9.73 -1.76
N THR A 16 -15.50 -10.30 -2.67
CA THR A 16 -16.84 -10.84 -2.37
C THR A 16 -16.82 -12.08 -1.46
N ARG A 17 -15.65 -12.67 -1.21
CA ARG A 17 -15.44 -13.81 -0.32
C ARG A 17 -14.89 -13.38 1.05
N GLY A 18 -14.65 -12.10 1.25
CA GLY A 18 -14.12 -11.54 2.49
C GLY A 18 -12.59 -11.53 2.59
N THR A 19 -11.87 -11.90 1.52
CA THR A 19 -10.40 -11.80 1.48
C THR A 19 -9.97 -10.34 1.40
N VAL A 20 -8.97 -9.94 2.20
CA VAL A 20 -8.47 -8.55 2.23
C VAL A 20 -7.66 -8.26 0.98
N LEU A 21 -8.08 -7.25 0.21
CA LEU A 21 -7.37 -6.75 -0.97
C LEU A 21 -6.51 -5.52 -0.63
N PHE A 22 -7.02 -4.66 0.26
CA PHE A 22 -6.29 -3.50 0.78
C PHE A 22 -6.67 -3.27 2.23
N SER A 23 -5.70 -3.00 3.11
CA SER A 23 -5.98 -2.44 4.42
C SER A 23 -4.90 -1.49 4.87
N ALA A 24 -5.29 -0.47 5.64
CA ALA A 24 -4.37 0.47 6.25
C ALA A 24 -4.79 0.77 7.68
N ASP A 25 -3.83 0.74 8.60
CA ASP A 25 -3.95 1.28 9.95
C ASP A 25 -2.66 2.01 10.36
N ARG A 26 -2.47 2.29 11.66
CA ARG A 26 -1.29 3.01 12.15
C ARG A 26 0.01 2.20 12.08
N LYS A 27 -0.06 0.88 11.99
CA LYS A 27 1.08 -0.03 12.06
C LYS A 27 1.51 -0.48 10.68
N GLU A 28 0.57 -0.75 9.79
CA GLU A 28 0.87 -1.35 8.49
C GLU A 28 -0.13 -0.97 7.40
N VAL A 29 0.34 -1.14 6.16
CA VAL A 29 -0.49 -1.15 4.95
C VAL A 29 -0.29 -2.51 4.28
N VAL A 30 -1.40 -3.18 3.96
CA VAL A 30 -1.42 -4.48 3.29
C VAL A 30 -2.07 -4.32 1.93
N VAL A 31 -1.42 -4.86 0.90
CA VAL A 31 -1.98 -4.99 -0.45
C VAL A 31 -2.02 -6.47 -0.79
N GLY A 32 -3.21 -7.06 -0.72
CA GLY A 32 -3.47 -8.49 -0.92
C GLY A 32 -3.97 -8.81 -2.33
N ALA A 33 -3.28 -8.29 -3.34
CA ALA A 33 -3.60 -8.55 -4.75
C ALA A 33 -2.66 -9.64 -5.31
N GLU A 34 -3.16 -10.46 -6.23
CA GLU A 34 -2.33 -11.46 -6.93
C GLU A 34 -1.26 -10.78 -7.80
N VAL A 35 -1.61 -9.64 -8.41
CA VAL A 35 -0.72 -8.80 -9.20
C VAL A 35 -0.85 -7.35 -8.76
N LEU A 36 0.27 -6.69 -8.47
CA LEU A 36 0.33 -5.25 -8.20
C LEU A 36 1.05 -4.55 -9.36
N ARG A 37 0.33 -3.68 -10.07
CA ARG A 37 0.88 -2.89 -11.18
C ARG A 37 0.98 -1.41 -10.79
N VAL A 38 2.21 -0.89 -10.75
CA VAL A 38 2.49 0.53 -10.55
C VAL A 38 2.72 1.17 -11.91
N THR A 39 1.82 2.07 -12.32
CA THR A 39 1.90 2.74 -13.63
C THR A 39 2.42 4.17 -13.51
N GLY A 40 3.35 4.55 -14.38
CA GLY A 40 4.00 5.86 -14.41
C GLY A 40 5.27 5.78 -15.26
N ASN A 41 5.97 6.91 -15.47
CA ASN A 41 7.29 6.86 -16.10
C ASN A 41 8.23 6.07 -15.16
N GLY A 42 8.70 4.89 -15.60
CA GLY A 42 9.46 3.93 -14.78
C GLY A 42 8.64 2.88 -14.02
N GLY A 43 7.34 2.71 -14.32
CA GLY A 43 6.46 1.77 -13.62
C GLY A 43 6.95 0.31 -13.58
N ALA A 44 6.38 -0.48 -12.66
CA ALA A 44 6.76 -1.86 -12.38
C ALA A 44 5.54 -2.79 -12.25
N VAL A 45 5.73 -4.06 -12.61
CA VAL A 45 4.78 -5.15 -12.37
C VAL A 45 5.43 -6.08 -11.35
N PHE A 46 4.70 -6.39 -10.29
CA PHE A 46 5.15 -7.34 -9.27
C PHE A 46 4.19 -8.53 -9.25
N ASP A 47 4.75 -9.71 -9.48
CA ASP A 47 4.07 -10.99 -9.36
C ASP A 47 4.58 -11.70 -8.11
N GLY A 48 3.70 -11.91 -7.12
CA GLY A 48 4.06 -12.49 -5.82
C GLY A 48 4.48 -11.47 -4.75
N THR A 49 5.18 -11.93 -3.71
CA THR A 49 5.54 -11.09 -2.56
C THR A 49 6.86 -10.35 -2.79
N VAL A 50 6.84 -9.03 -2.62
CA VAL A 50 8.06 -8.20 -2.62
C VAL A 50 8.34 -7.74 -1.20
N GLN A 51 9.43 -8.25 -0.62
CA GLN A 51 10.00 -7.69 0.62
C GLN A 51 10.91 -6.54 0.21
N THR A 52 10.48 -5.30 0.46
CA THR A 52 11.37 -4.16 0.30
C THR A 52 12.39 -4.14 1.45
N PRO A 53 13.67 -3.87 1.18
CA PRO A 53 14.63 -3.60 2.25
C PRO A 53 14.12 -2.41 3.09
N LEU A 54 14.48 -2.39 4.36
CA LEU A 54 14.10 -1.33 5.29
C LEU A 54 14.52 0.05 4.73
N VAL A 55 13.57 0.81 4.19
CA VAL A 55 13.81 2.17 3.70
C VAL A 55 13.73 3.11 4.91
N ARG A 56 14.90 3.52 5.42
CA ARG A 56 15.00 4.64 6.36
C ARG A 56 15.36 5.88 5.55
N ALA A 57 14.74 7.02 5.88
CA ALA A 57 15.31 8.30 5.47
C ALA A 57 16.72 8.41 6.09
N ASP A 58 17.69 8.90 5.34
CA ASP A 58 18.97 9.30 5.92
C ASP A 58 18.68 10.33 7.02
N SER A 59 19.41 10.23 8.14
CA SER A 59 19.30 11.19 9.23
C SER A 59 19.41 12.59 8.65
N GLY A 60 18.36 13.40 8.80
CA GLY A 60 18.33 14.77 8.32
C GLY A 60 19.58 15.48 8.83
N ASN A 61 20.34 16.07 7.92
CA ASN A 61 21.47 16.89 8.29
C ASN A 61 20.90 18.08 9.07
N GLU A 62 21.02 18.03 10.39
CA GLU A 62 20.77 19.15 11.29
C GLU A 62 21.62 20.33 10.80
N LEU A 63 20.95 21.43 10.43
CA LEU A 63 21.60 22.73 10.25
C LEU A 63 21.65 23.46 11.60
#